data_AF-A0A6N3K8Z3-F1
#
_entry.id   AF-A0A6N3K8Z3-F1
#
_cell.length_a   1.000
_cell.length_b   1.000
_cell.length_c   1.000
_cell.angle_alpha   90.00
_cell.angle_beta   90.00
_cell.angle_gamma   90.00
#
_symmetry.space_group_name_H-M   'P 1'
#
loop_
_entity.id
_entity.type
_entity.pdbx_description
1 polymer ?
#
loop_
_entity_poly.entity_id
_entity_poly.type
_entity_poly.pdbx_seq_one_letter_code
_entity_poly.pdbx_strand_id
1 'polypeptide(L)'
;MRGLAANRRLTPRAISRASGRAESTIRQLLSGAVPPGADVLHDIAPALQMPVADLLVIAGLPVVDVSAKEGAYAASQEIGRLVAVASRLSSEQVRELITRAEGQVE
;
A
#
# COMPACT_ATOMS: atom_id res chain seq x y z
N MET A 1 -6.26 13.65 -3.05
CA MET A 1 -5.23 12.58 -3.12
C MET A 1 -3.82 13.07 -3.48
N ARG A 2 -3.64 14.01 -4.43
CA ARG A 2 -2.30 14.54 -4.80
C ARG A 2 -1.43 14.97 -3.61
N GLY A 3 -1.98 15.75 -2.69
CA GLY A 3 -1.25 16.26 -1.52
C GLY A 3 -0.76 15.13 -0.60
N LEU A 4 -1.56 14.08 -0.40
CA LEU A 4 -1.18 12.92 0.41
C LEU A 4 0.03 12.18 -0.17
N ALA A 5 0.03 11.96 -1.49
CA ALA A 5 1.14 11.32 -2.20
C ALA A 5 2.39 12.21 -2.21
N ALA A 6 2.23 13.52 -2.44
CA ALA A 6 3.33 14.47 -2.46
C ALA A 6 4.03 14.59 -1.10
N ASN A 7 3.27 14.66 0.00
CA ASN A 7 3.82 14.71 1.36
C ASN A 7 4.65 13.46 1.71
N ARG A 8 4.34 12.32 1.09
CA ARG A 8 5.06 11.04 1.25
C ARG A 8 6.11 10.80 0.17
N ARG A 9 6.33 11.77 -0.73
CA ARG A 9 7.24 11.67 -1.88
C ARG A 9 6.97 10.45 -2.76
N LEU A 10 5.71 10.03 -2.83
CA LEU A 10 5.28 8.88 -3.62
C LEU A 10 5.03 9.29 -5.08
N THR A 11 5.62 8.54 -6.00
CA THR A 11 5.36 8.71 -7.44
C THR A 11 4.13 7.89 -7.87
N PRO A 12 3.42 8.29 -8.93
CA PRO A 12 2.30 7.50 -9.48
C PRO A 12 2.71 6.05 -9.78
N ARG A 13 3.92 5.86 -10.34
CA ARG A 13 4.51 4.54 -10.61
C ARG A 13 4.75 3.70 -9.36
N ALA A 14 5.14 4.33 -8.24
CA ALA A 14 5.33 3.62 -6.98
C ALA A 14 4.00 3.11 -6.42
N ILE A 15 2.97 3.96 -6.43
CA ILE A 15 1.62 3.61 -5.96
C ILE A 15 1.00 2.54 -6.87
N SER A 16 1.18 2.64 -8.19
CA SER A 16 0.74 1.63 -9.16
C SER A 16 1.30 0.25 -8.85
N ARG A 17 2.62 0.14 -8.64
CA ARG A 17 3.27 -1.14 -8.31
C ARG A 17 2.79 -1.70 -6.97
N ALA A 18 2.61 -0.85 -5.97
CA ALA A 18 2.19 -1.29 -4.64
C ALA A 18 0.71 -1.70 -4.55
N SER A 19 -0.16 -1.11 -5.39
CA SER A 19 -1.60 -1.38 -5.40
C SER A 19 -2.04 -2.38 -6.46
N GLY A 20 -1.16 -2.76 -7.40
CA GLY A 20 -1.52 -3.59 -8.56
C GLY A 20 -2.42 -2.87 -9.59
N ARG A 21 -2.67 -1.56 -9.41
CA ARG A 21 -3.50 -0.76 -10.33
C ARG A 21 -2.65 -0.15 -11.44
N ALA A 22 -3.25 0.07 -12.61
CA ALA A 22 -2.57 0.72 -13.73
C ALA A 22 -2.09 2.13 -13.38
N GLU A 23 -0.88 2.50 -13.82
CA GLU A 23 -0.29 3.83 -13.54
C GLU A 23 -1.16 4.96 -14.11
N SER A 24 -1.84 4.74 -15.24
CA SER A 24 -2.81 5.69 -15.80
C SER A 24 -3.97 5.97 -14.83
N THR A 25 -4.55 4.93 -14.23
CA THR A 25 -5.60 5.04 -13.21
C THR A 25 -5.10 5.84 -12.01
N ILE A 26 -3.88 5.55 -11.54
CA ILE A 26 -3.28 6.30 -10.42
C ILE A 26 -3.08 7.78 -10.79
N ARG A 27 -2.61 8.09 -12.01
CA ARG A 27 -2.46 9.50 -12.45
C ARG A 27 -3.80 10.22 -12.47
N GLN A 28 -4.85 9.59 -13.00
CA GLN A 28 -6.20 10.16 -13.04
C GLN A 28 -6.77 10.40 -11.64
N LEU A 29 -6.52 9.48 -10.71
CA LEU A 29 -6.94 9.59 -9.31
C LEU A 29 -6.18 10.69 -8.57
N LEU A 30 -4.86 10.78 -8.77
CA LEU A 30 -4.04 11.82 -8.16
C LEU A 30 -4.34 13.20 -8.75
N SER A 31 -4.66 13.32 -10.04
CA SER A 31 -5.05 14.58 -10.65
C SER A 31 -6.46 15.03 -10.26
N GLY A 32 -7.28 14.14 -9.70
CA GLY A 32 -8.70 14.40 -9.40
C GLY A 32 -9.60 14.33 -10.65
N ALA A 33 -9.08 13.81 -11.77
CA ALA A 33 -9.85 13.66 -13.01
C ALA A 33 -10.96 12.60 -12.89
N VAL A 34 -10.81 11.64 -11.96
CA VAL A 34 -11.80 10.59 -11.68
C VAL A 34 -12.00 10.53 -10.17
N PRO A 35 -13.25 10.49 -9.67
CA PRO A 35 -13.50 10.28 -8.26
C PRO A 35 -13.04 8.86 -7.85
N PRO A 36 -12.40 8.72 -6.67
CA PRO A 36 -11.97 7.40 -6.21
C PRO A 36 -13.19 6.54 -5.83
N GLY A 37 -13.21 5.28 -6.27
CA GLY A 37 -14.10 4.25 -5.74
C GLY A 37 -13.55 3.65 -4.45
N ALA A 38 -14.41 3.07 -3.62
CA ALA A 38 -13.99 2.42 -2.36
C ALA A 38 -12.99 1.28 -2.60
N ASP A 39 -13.18 0.50 -3.67
CA ASP A 39 -12.28 -0.57 -4.10
C ASP A 39 -10.87 -0.04 -4.39
N VAL A 40 -10.78 1.09 -5.09
CA VAL A 40 -9.49 1.71 -5.41
C VAL A 40 -8.82 2.26 -4.14
N LEU A 41 -9.59 2.83 -3.21
CA LEU A 41 -9.06 3.32 -1.94
C LEU A 41 -8.52 2.18 -1.07
N HIS A 42 -9.16 1.02 -1.06
CA HIS A 42 -8.64 -0.18 -0.39
C HIS A 42 -7.28 -0.59 -0.92
N ASP A 43 -7.10 -0.58 -2.23
CA ASP A 43 -5.86 -1.06 -2.85
C ASP A 43 -4.70 -0.08 -2.71
N ILE A 44 -4.98 1.23 -2.67
CA ILE A 44 -3.93 2.26 -2.52
C ILE A 44 -3.63 2.60 -1.06
N ALA A 45 -4.50 2.24 -0.11
CA ALA A 45 -4.33 2.53 1.32
C ALA A 45 -2.96 2.08 1.87
N PRO A 46 -2.47 0.85 1.60
CA PRO A 46 -1.15 0.42 2.06
C PRO A 46 -0.02 1.26 1.46
N ALA A 47 -0.11 1.56 0.16
CA ALA A 47 0.89 2.37 -0.53
C ALA A 47 0.97 3.80 0.03
N LEU A 48 -0.17 4.35 0.45
CA LEU A 48 -0.28 5.65 1.09
C LEU A 48 -0.03 5.60 2.60
N GLN A 49 0.20 4.42 3.18
CA GLN A 49 0.38 4.24 4.63
C GLN A 49 -0.71 4.98 5.43
N MET A 50 -1.96 4.79 5.02
CA MET A 50 -3.11 5.48 5.61
C MET A 50 -4.29 4.52 5.71
N PRO A 51 -4.96 4.43 6.86
CA PRO A 51 -6.16 3.61 7.02
C PRO A 51 -7.17 3.90 5.90
N VAL A 52 -7.78 2.84 5.36
CA VAL A 52 -8.79 3.00 4.31
C VAL A 52 -9.98 3.81 4.80
N ALA A 53 -10.35 3.69 6.08
CA ALA A 53 -11.40 4.49 6.70
C ALA A 53 -11.10 6.00 6.58
N ASP A 54 -9.87 6.41 6.88
CA ASP A 54 -9.46 7.81 6.74
C ASP A 54 -9.52 8.25 5.27
N LEU A 55 -9.11 7.39 4.34
CA LEU A 55 -9.20 7.69 2.91
C LEU A 55 -10.65 7.81 2.42
N LEU A 56 -11.56 6.96 2.90
CA LEU A 56 -12.98 7.02 2.60
C LEU A 56 -13.58 8.33 3.12
N VAL A 57 -13.25 8.73 4.36
CA VAL A 57 -13.67 10.02 4.94
C VAL A 57 -13.14 11.20 4.11
N ILE A 58 -11.85 11.20 3.76
CA ILE A 58 -11.23 12.24 2.92
C ILE A 58 -11.89 12.32 1.54
N ALA A 59 -12.33 11.19 1.00
CA ALA A 59 -13.03 11.09 -0.28
C ALA A 59 -14.53 11.40 -0.20
N GLY A 60 -15.09 11.61 1.00
CA GLY A 60 -16.53 11.82 1.21
C GLY A 60 -17.36 10.57 0.94
N LEU A 61 -16.77 9.38 1.02
CA LEU A 61 -17.43 8.10 0.84
C LEU A 61 -17.93 7.56 2.17
N PRO A 62 -19.05 6.81 2.18
CA PRO A 62 -19.54 6.19 3.39
C PRO A 62 -18.50 5.20 3.93
N VAL A 63 -18.16 5.36 5.21
CA VAL A 63 -17.45 4.33 5.97
C VAL A 63 -18.49 3.29 6.32
N VAL A 64 -18.77 2.40 5.37
CA VAL A 64 -19.42 1.13 5.71
C VAL A 64 -18.43 0.43 6.63
N ASP A 65 -18.93 -0.25 7.67
CA ASP A 65 -18.10 -1.06 8.57
C ASP A 65 -17.49 -2.21 7.75
N VAL A 66 -16.43 -1.88 6.99
CA VAL A 66 -15.64 -2.85 6.26
C VAL A 66 -14.86 -3.50 7.36
N SER A 67 -15.48 -4.51 7.98
CA SER A 67 -14.83 -5.49 8.84
C SER A 67 -13.45 -5.67 8.27
N ALA A 68 -12.48 -5.04 8.94
CA ALA A 68 -11.20 -4.81 8.32
C ALA A 68 -10.72 -6.18 7.87
N LYS A 69 -10.14 -6.27 6.67
CA LYS A 69 -9.17 -7.35 6.45
C LYS A 69 -8.03 -7.06 7.42
N GLU A 70 -8.23 -7.31 8.71
CA GLU A 70 -7.28 -7.04 9.81
C GLU A 70 -5.96 -7.77 9.52
N GLY A 71 -6.03 -8.90 8.81
CA GLY A 71 -4.87 -9.64 8.32
C GLY A 71 -4.02 -8.90 7.29
N ALA A 72 -4.60 -8.08 6.41
CA ALA A 72 -3.84 -7.37 5.36
C ALA A 72 -3.05 -6.17 5.92
N TYR A 73 -3.55 -5.55 6.99
CA TYR A 73 -2.92 -4.40 7.63
C TYR A 73 -1.80 -4.82 8.59
N ALA A 74 -2.02 -5.89 9.37
CA ALA A 74 -0.96 -6.48 10.19
C ALA A 74 0.22 -6.93 9.31
N ALA A 75 -0.07 -7.61 8.19
CA ALA A 75 0.96 -8.00 7.23
C ALA A 75 1.70 -6.80 6.62
N SER A 76 1.01 -5.70 6.33
CA SER A 76 1.64 -4.50 5.74
C SER A 76 2.63 -3.82 6.70
N GLN A 77 2.29 -3.73 7.99
CA GLN A 77 3.20 -3.18 9.01
C GLN A 77 4.40 -4.12 9.24
N GLU A 78 4.16 -5.42 9.32
CA GLU A 78 5.23 -6.43 9.45
C GLU A 78 6.12 -6.49 8.21
N ILE A 79 5.58 -6.33 6.99
CA ILE A 79 6.36 -6.22 5.75
C ILE A 79 7.23 -4.95 5.77
N GLY A 80 6.68 -3.81 6.20
CA GLY A 80 7.45 -2.57 6.33
C GLY A 80 8.62 -2.74 7.32
N ARG A 81 8.37 -3.41 8.44
CA ARG A 81 9.40 -3.76 9.42
C ARG A 81 10.44 -4.73 8.85
N LEU A 82 10.01 -5.74 8.09
CA LEU A 82 10.88 -6.70 7.41
C LEU A 82 11.80 -6.00 6.42
N VAL A 83 11.28 -5.08 5.61
CA VAL A 83 12.07 -4.29 4.65
C VAL A 83 13.10 -3.40 5.38
N ALA A 84 12.69 -2.75 6.49
CA ALA A 84 13.60 -1.92 7.28
C ALA A 84 14.75 -2.74 7.89
N VAL A 85 14.46 -3.94 8.40
CA VAL A 85 15.47 -4.86 8.94
C VAL A 85 16.37 -5.40 7.81
N ALA A 86 15.77 -5.87 6.72
CA ALA A 86 16.49 -6.45 5.57
C ALA A 86 17.45 -5.46 4.93
N SER A 87 17.15 -4.15 4.96
CA SER A 87 18.03 -3.10 4.43
C SER A 87 19.41 -3.00 5.10
N ARG A 88 19.58 -3.58 6.29
CA ARG A 88 20.82 -3.56 7.08
C ARG A 88 21.58 -4.89 7.03
N LEU A 89 21.03 -5.90 6.36
CA LEU A 89 21.61 -7.23 6.24
C LEU A 89 22.64 -7.28 5.11
N SER A 90 23.60 -8.19 5.23
CA SER A 90 24.49 -8.54 4.12
C SER A 90 23.72 -9.27 3.02
N SER A 91 24.27 -9.28 1.81
CA SER A 91 23.66 -9.98 0.66
C SER A 91 23.44 -11.48 0.92
N GLU A 92 24.28 -12.11 1.75
CA GLU A 92 24.16 -13.51 2.16
C GLU A 92 22.98 -13.71 3.12
N GLN A 93 22.83 -12.83 4.11
CA GLN A 93 21.74 -12.86 5.09
C GLN A 93 20.36 -12.58 4.45
N VAL A 94 20.30 -11.68 3.46
CA VAL A 94 19.06 -11.46 2.69
C VAL A 94 18.69 -12.71 1.90
N ARG A 95 19.67 -13.41 1.32
CA ARG A 95 19.44 -14.62 0.53
C ARG A 95 18.94 -15.76 1.41
N GLU A 96 19.50 -15.93 2.60
CA GLU A 96 19.01 -16.89 3.61
C GLU A 96 17.58 -16.56 4.07
N LEU A 97 17.27 -15.29 4.28
CA LEU A 97 15.92 -14.83 4.65
C LEU A 97 14.88 -15.17 3.56
N ILE A 98 15.22 -14.98 2.28
CA ILE A 98 14.36 -15.33 1.14
C ILE A 98 14.12 -16.84 1.12
N THR A 99 15.18 -17.65 1.17
CA THR A 99 15.07 -19.12 1.16
C THR A 99 14.20 -19.66 2.29
N ARG A 100 14.31 -19.08 3.50
CA ARG A 100 13.45 -19.47 4.63
C ARG A 100 11.99 -19.07 4.42
N ALA A 101 11.72 -17.90 3.85
CA ALA A 101 10.36 -17.46 3.57
C ALA A 101 9.69 -18.33 2.49
N GLU A 102 10.44 -18.76 1.47
CA GLU A 102 9.95 -19.66 0.41
C GLU A 102 9.60 -21.06 0.96
N GLY A 103 10.40 -21.59 1.90
CA GLY A 103 10.16 -22.90 2.52
C GLY A 103 8.98 -22.97 3.51
N GLN A 104 8.29 -21.85 3.77
CA GLN A 104 7.08 -21.83 4.62
C GLN A 104 5.77 -21.74 3.82
N VAL A 105 5.84 -21.74 2.49
CA VAL A 105 4.67 -21.63 1.58
C VAL A 105 4.29 -22.99 0.96
N GLU A 106 5.06 -24.06 1.26
CA GLU A 106 4.71 -25.46 0.99
C GLU A 106 3.94 -26.10 2.16
#